data_AF-A0A9W5YCX4-F1
#
_entry.id   AF-A0A9W5YCX4-F1
#
_cell.length_a   1.000
_cell.length_b   1.000
_cell.length_c   1.000
_cell.angle_alpha   90.00
_cell.angle_beta   90.00
_cell.angle_gamma   90.00
#
_symmetry.space_group_name_H-M   'P 1'
#
loop_
_entity.id
_entity.type
_entity.pdbx_description
1 polymer ?
#
loop_
_entity_poly.entity_id
_entity_poly.type
_entity_poly.pdbx_seq_one_letter_code
_entity_poly.pdbx_strand_id
1 'polypeptide(L)'
;MKDNKNKKAPLIIGIVLTLIVMVILLVLVKKKTDNNDTSSSNTTTDKQQTVEQQQAVAEDNNITEAEKEEISKYVGLIYDSGEGEKIPEFEDINNANEDWAWLIVCDYLQTTTEEYKMFTADEVQEAAKVLYGNDFNKKFTKDSSRHVKYYEDEDKYVSAGMGALYIDKYEVKDMIKKNNQYIINIIEYTYTWSDDQHQRIVLDSKSEEITSFNQERISASTDEEVKLMEEESASIDAKMKDYVLENVDKFQVKELVLEKDKETEALHIISAKNK
;
A
#
# COMPACT_ATOMS: atom_id res chain seq x y z
N MET A 1 27.24 37.24 3.55
CA MET A 1 27.21 36.62 2.20
C MET A 1 27.74 35.22 2.39
N LYS A 2 26.93 34.24 2.81
CA LYS A 2 26.11 33.35 1.97
C LYS A 2 26.85 32.90 0.71
N ASP A 3 27.45 31.71 0.79
CA ASP A 3 27.50 30.77 -0.32
C ASP A 3 27.01 29.40 0.16
N ASN A 4 26.23 28.77 -0.71
CA ASN A 4 25.17 27.85 -0.40
C ASN A 4 25.55 26.43 -0.84
N LYS A 5 25.42 25.51 0.13
CA LYS A 5 25.00 24.10 0.05
C LYS A 5 25.15 23.37 -1.29
N ASN A 6 26.05 22.39 -1.29
CA ASN A 6 25.90 21.15 -2.05
C ASN A 6 25.86 19.99 -1.05
N LYS A 7 24.66 19.63 -0.57
CA LYS A 7 24.41 18.36 0.14
C LYS A 7 23.60 17.48 -0.80
N LYS A 8 24.24 16.43 -1.32
CA LYS A 8 23.57 15.33 -2.04
C LYS A 8 22.83 14.47 -1.02
N ALA A 9 21.52 14.30 -1.20
CA ALA A 9 20.71 13.34 -0.45
C ALA A 9 21.03 11.88 -0.89
N PRO A 10 20.83 10.87 -0.03
CA PRO A 10 21.10 9.48 -0.39
C PRO A 10 20.03 8.93 -1.34
N LEU A 11 20.50 8.61 -2.55
CA LEU A 11 19.78 8.12 -3.73
C LEU A 11 19.40 6.62 -3.62
N ILE A 12 18.85 6.16 -2.50
CA ILE A 12 18.68 4.70 -2.26
C ILE A 12 17.20 4.24 -2.37
N ILE A 13 16.23 5.08 -2.02
CA ILE A 13 14.80 4.70 -2.08
C ILE A 13 14.26 4.72 -3.53
N GLY A 14 14.77 5.64 -4.37
CA GLY A 14 14.37 5.74 -5.78
C GLY A 14 14.84 4.59 -6.67
N ILE A 15 15.89 3.85 -6.29
CA ILE A 15 16.47 2.77 -7.10
C ILE A 15 15.63 1.47 -7.01
N VAL A 16 14.96 1.24 -5.88
CA VAL A 16 14.18 0.01 -5.67
C VAL A 16 12.81 0.09 -6.34
N LEU A 17 12.17 1.27 -6.35
CA LEU A 17 10.90 1.49 -7.07
C LEU A 17 11.06 1.51 -8.59
N THR A 18 12.17 2.06 -9.11
CA THR A 18 12.46 2.01 -10.55
C THR A 18 12.63 0.58 -11.06
N LEU A 19 13.16 -0.34 -10.24
CA LEU A 19 13.28 -1.76 -10.62
C LEU A 19 11.92 -2.45 -10.75
N ILE A 20 10.94 -2.14 -9.89
CA ILE A 20 9.59 -2.73 -9.96
C ILE A 20 8.84 -2.24 -11.20
N VAL A 21 8.87 -0.93 -11.46
CA VAL A 21 8.25 -0.34 -12.67
C VAL A 21 8.93 -0.86 -13.95
N MET A 22 10.25 -1.06 -13.93
CA MET A 22 11.00 -1.59 -15.08
C MET A 22 10.67 -3.06 -15.37
N VAL A 23 10.43 -3.88 -14.34
CA VAL A 23 9.98 -5.27 -14.49
C VAL A 23 8.58 -5.33 -15.09
N ILE A 24 7.65 -4.48 -14.63
CA ILE A 24 6.28 -4.40 -15.17
C ILE A 24 6.30 -3.94 -16.65
N LEU A 25 7.08 -2.90 -16.98
CA LEU A 25 7.24 -2.43 -18.36
C LEU A 25 7.88 -3.48 -19.28
N LEU A 26 8.86 -4.25 -18.79
CA LEU A 26 9.47 -5.34 -19.56
C LEU A 26 8.48 -6.47 -19.87
N VAL A 27 7.58 -6.80 -18.94
CA VAL A 27 6.51 -7.80 -19.16
C VAL A 27 5.52 -7.30 -20.21
N LEU A 28 5.14 -6.02 -20.17
CA LEU A 28 4.22 -5.42 -21.15
C LEU A 28 4.83 -5.31 -22.56
N VAL A 29 6.13 -5.01 -22.69
CA VAL A 29 6.83 -4.97 -23.99
C VAL A 29 6.95 -6.37 -24.61
N LYS A 30 7.16 -7.41 -23.79
CA LYS A 30 7.23 -8.81 -24.25
C LYS A 30 5.88 -9.27 -24.82
N LYS A 31 4.77 -8.93 -24.16
CA LYS A 31 3.39 -9.23 -24.61
C LYS A 31 3.04 -8.59 -25.96
N LYS A 32 3.66 -7.45 -26.31
CA LYS A 32 3.46 -6.78 -27.61
C LYS A 32 4.28 -7.42 -28.75
N THR A 33 5.36 -8.10 -28.41
CA THR A 33 6.27 -8.73 -29.39
C THR A 33 5.78 -10.13 -29.78
N ASP A 34 5.13 -10.85 -28.85
CA ASP A 34 4.70 -12.24 -29.07
C ASP A 34 3.36 -12.38 -29.82
N ASN A 35 2.66 -11.27 -30.11
CA ASN A 35 1.34 -11.27 -30.77
C ASN A 35 1.38 -11.10 -32.31
N ASN A 36 2.54 -11.16 -32.94
CA ASN A 36 2.68 -11.22 -34.39
C ASN A 36 3.49 -12.46 -34.78
N ASP A 37 2.84 -13.62 -34.87
CA ASP A 37 3.05 -14.55 -35.99
C ASP A 37 2.08 -15.75 -36.01
N THR A 38 1.25 -15.74 -37.05
CA THR A 38 0.92 -16.86 -37.96
C THR A 38 0.13 -18.11 -37.48
N SER A 39 -1.07 -18.23 -38.07
CA SER A 39 -1.88 -19.45 -38.26
C SER A 39 -1.24 -20.48 -39.20
N SER A 40 -1.31 -21.79 -38.88
CA SER A 40 -1.90 -22.85 -39.72
C SER A 40 -1.67 -24.30 -39.24
N SER A 41 -2.77 -25.07 -39.16
CA SER A 41 -3.03 -26.44 -39.68
C SER A 41 -1.93 -27.53 -39.50
N ASN A 42 -2.15 -28.78 -39.07
CA ASN A 42 -3.29 -29.70 -39.27
C ASN A 42 -3.13 -31.01 -38.43
N THR A 43 -4.27 -31.61 -38.06
CA THR A 43 -4.60 -33.06 -37.84
C THR A 43 -3.56 -34.10 -37.39
N THR A 44 -3.90 -34.90 -36.36
CA THR A 44 -4.42 -36.29 -36.50
C THR A 44 -4.82 -36.87 -35.12
N THR A 45 -5.97 -37.55 -35.12
CA THR A 45 -6.64 -38.28 -34.04
C THR A 45 -5.80 -39.43 -33.45
N ASP A 46 -5.79 -39.58 -32.12
CA ASP A 46 -6.01 -40.91 -31.53
C ASP A 46 -6.58 -40.83 -30.11
N LYS A 47 -7.59 -41.68 -29.88
CA LYS A 47 -8.36 -41.78 -28.64
C LYS A 47 -7.61 -42.68 -27.66
N GLN A 48 -7.35 -42.19 -26.46
CA GLN A 48 -7.23 -43.05 -25.27
C GLN A 48 -7.81 -42.33 -24.05
N GLN A 49 -8.94 -42.86 -23.57
CA GLN A 49 -9.46 -42.60 -22.23
C GLN A 49 -8.40 -43.05 -21.22
N THR A 50 -7.94 -42.13 -20.38
CA THR A 50 -7.34 -42.49 -19.10
C THR A 50 -7.92 -41.59 -18.02
N VAL A 51 -8.35 -42.24 -16.95
CA VAL A 51 -9.02 -41.74 -15.75
C VAL A 51 -8.18 -40.62 -15.10
N GLU A 52 -8.71 -39.40 -15.04
CA GLU A 52 -8.12 -38.34 -14.21
C GLU A 52 -8.44 -38.62 -12.74
N GLN A 53 -7.41 -39.08 -12.03
CA GLN A 53 -7.35 -38.99 -10.58
C GLN A 53 -7.40 -37.50 -10.21
N GLN A 54 -8.43 -37.10 -9.47
CA GLN A 54 -8.39 -35.86 -8.68
C GLN A 54 -7.27 -36.02 -7.65
N GLN A 55 -6.06 -35.57 -8.00
CA GLN A 55 -5.04 -35.26 -7.01
C GLN A 55 -5.56 -34.05 -6.23
N ALA A 56 -6.00 -34.28 -5.00
CA ALA A 56 -6.09 -33.23 -4.01
C ALA A 56 -4.69 -32.63 -3.86
N VAL A 57 -4.46 -31.47 -4.46
CA VAL A 57 -3.29 -30.65 -4.19
C VAL A 57 -3.39 -30.31 -2.70
N ALA A 58 -2.45 -30.79 -1.90
CA ALA A 58 -2.37 -30.39 -0.50
C ALA A 58 -2.25 -28.86 -0.48
N GLU A 59 -3.19 -28.19 0.18
CA GLU A 59 -3.14 -26.73 0.33
C GLU A 59 -1.86 -26.38 1.11
N ASP A 60 -0.88 -25.78 0.43
CA ASP A 60 0.28 -25.22 1.10
C ASP A 60 -0.13 -23.91 1.76
N ASN A 61 -0.57 -24.04 3.01
CA ASN A 61 -0.99 -22.92 3.86
C ASN A 61 0.21 -22.25 4.56
N ASN A 62 1.45 -22.61 4.21
CA ASN A 62 2.63 -21.94 4.73
C ASN A 62 2.88 -20.62 3.98
N ILE A 63 3.27 -19.58 4.72
CA ILE A 63 3.65 -18.28 4.15
C ILE A 63 5.16 -18.15 4.25
N THR A 64 5.82 -18.00 3.11
CA THR A 64 7.26 -17.75 3.00
C THR A 64 7.62 -16.33 3.43
N GLU A 65 8.89 -16.10 3.81
CA GLU A 65 9.37 -14.74 4.14
C GLU A 65 9.25 -13.78 2.94
N ALA A 66 9.42 -14.27 1.72
CA ALA A 66 9.23 -13.48 0.51
C ALA A 66 7.78 -13.02 0.35
N GLU A 67 6.81 -13.92 0.58
CA GLU A 67 5.38 -13.56 0.57
C GLU A 67 5.05 -12.56 1.69
N LYS A 68 5.62 -12.71 2.89
CA LYS A 68 5.42 -11.73 3.98
C LYS A 68 5.92 -10.34 3.59
N GLU A 69 7.09 -10.26 2.95
CA GLU A 69 7.65 -8.99 2.48
C GLU A 69 6.77 -8.36 1.40
N GLU A 70 6.29 -9.16 0.44
CA GLU A 70 5.38 -8.74 -0.63
C GLU A 70 4.06 -8.20 -0.07
N ILE A 71 3.43 -8.96 0.84
CA ILE A 71 2.20 -8.55 1.54
C ILE A 71 2.43 -7.26 2.32
N SER A 72 3.54 -7.16 3.06
CA SER A 72 3.82 -5.97 3.87
C SER A 72 4.00 -4.72 3.01
N LYS A 73 4.65 -4.85 1.85
CA LYS A 73 4.78 -3.76 0.87
C LYS A 73 3.42 -3.36 0.31
N TYR A 74 2.59 -4.33 -0.06
CA TYR A 74 1.26 -4.06 -0.58
C TYR A 74 0.35 -3.39 0.46
N VAL A 75 0.32 -3.90 1.69
CA VAL A 75 -0.44 -3.27 2.80
C VAL A 75 0.06 -1.85 3.05
N GLY A 76 1.36 -1.60 3.02
CA GLY A 76 1.91 -0.25 3.17
C GLY A 76 1.43 0.70 2.09
N LEU A 77 1.38 0.23 0.84
CA LEU A 77 0.86 1.01 -0.29
C LEU A 77 -0.62 1.39 -0.12
N ILE A 78 -1.43 0.51 0.47
CA ILE A 78 -2.87 0.76 0.61
C ILE A 78 -3.28 1.36 1.97
N TYR A 79 -2.36 1.45 2.93
CA TYR A 79 -2.62 2.05 4.24
C TYR A 79 -2.29 3.54 4.26
N ASP A 80 -1.34 3.98 3.43
CA ASP A 80 -0.79 5.34 3.47
C ASP A 80 -1.56 6.32 2.58
N SER A 81 -2.84 6.58 2.88
CA SER A 81 -3.60 7.60 2.13
C SER A 81 -4.40 8.56 3.01
N GLY A 82 -3.93 9.80 3.05
CA GLY A 82 -4.71 11.00 3.37
C GLY A 82 -5.37 11.10 4.75
N GLU A 83 -6.27 12.08 4.87
CA GLU A 83 -7.16 12.28 6.02
C GLU A 83 -8.36 11.34 5.90
N GLY A 84 -8.80 10.73 7.01
CA GLY A 84 -9.95 9.83 7.05
C GLY A 84 -9.61 8.44 7.58
N GLU A 85 -10.53 7.50 7.40
CA GLU A 85 -10.31 6.09 7.73
C GLU A 85 -9.31 5.47 6.74
N LYS A 86 -8.20 4.91 7.25
CA LYS A 86 -7.07 4.47 6.43
C LYS A 86 -7.37 3.31 5.51
N ILE A 87 -8.19 2.37 5.96
CA ILE A 87 -8.77 1.31 5.13
C ILE A 87 -10.22 1.13 5.57
N PRO A 88 -11.22 1.71 4.88
CA PRO A 88 -12.62 1.59 5.27
C PRO A 88 -13.11 0.15 5.16
N GLU A 89 -14.22 -0.15 5.84
CA GLU A 89 -14.87 -1.45 5.67
C GLU A 89 -15.52 -1.59 4.29
N PHE A 90 -15.32 -2.76 3.66
CA PHE A 90 -16.00 -3.16 2.44
C PHE A 90 -15.91 -4.68 2.25
N GLU A 91 -17.00 -5.29 1.77
CA GLU A 91 -17.04 -6.72 1.45
C GLU A 91 -16.49 -7.05 0.05
N ASP A 92 -16.45 -6.05 -0.83
CA ASP A 92 -15.96 -6.11 -2.20
C ASP A 92 -15.30 -4.78 -2.54
N ILE A 93 -14.16 -4.80 -3.21
CA ILE A 93 -13.40 -3.59 -3.56
C ILE A 93 -14.19 -2.60 -4.41
N ASN A 94 -15.16 -3.05 -5.21
CA ASN A 94 -16.04 -2.18 -5.98
C ASN A 94 -17.04 -1.42 -5.10
N ASN A 95 -17.27 -1.91 -3.87
CA ASN A 95 -18.10 -1.26 -2.85
C ASN A 95 -17.29 -0.37 -1.90
N ALA A 96 -15.97 -0.32 -2.03
CA ALA A 96 -15.12 0.51 -1.19
C ALA A 96 -15.49 2.00 -1.29
N ASN A 97 -15.25 2.75 -0.20
CA ASN A 97 -15.48 4.19 -0.17
C ASN A 97 -14.72 4.89 -1.32
N GLU A 98 -15.42 5.80 -2.02
CA GLU A 98 -14.89 6.44 -3.22
C GLU A 98 -13.75 7.41 -2.92
N ASP A 99 -13.82 8.19 -1.82
CA ASP A 99 -12.74 9.07 -1.38
C ASP A 99 -11.47 8.24 -1.10
N TRP A 100 -11.59 7.14 -0.35
CA TRP A 100 -10.46 6.26 -0.04
C TRP A 100 -9.82 5.65 -1.30
N ALA A 101 -10.63 5.03 -2.17
CA ALA A 101 -10.11 4.40 -3.38
C ALA A 101 -9.37 5.41 -4.28
N TRP A 102 -9.82 6.66 -4.27
CA TRP A 102 -9.23 7.74 -5.04
C TRP A 102 -7.91 8.24 -4.46
N LEU A 103 -7.83 8.36 -3.15
CA LEU A 103 -6.63 8.80 -2.44
C LEU A 103 -5.45 7.87 -2.70
N ILE A 104 -5.69 6.56 -2.64
CA ILE A 104 -4.67 5.52 -2.87
C ILE A 104 -4.17 5.56 -4.32
N VAL A 105 -5.08 5.68 -5.29
CA VAL A 105 -4.71 5.82 -6.72
C VAL A 105 -3.88 7.08 -6.95
N CYS A 106 -4.27 8.19 -6.34
CA CYS A 106 -3.53 9.45 -6.48
C CYS A 106 -2.16 9.41 -5.80
N ASP A 107 -2.03 8.74 -4.66
CA ASP A 107 -0.74 8.56 -3.99
C ASP A 107 0.20 7.66 -4.81
N TYR A 108 -0.32 6.54 -5.31
CA TYR A 108 0.41 5.65 -6.21
C TYR A 108 0.90 6.38 -7.47
N LEU A 109 0.07 7.19 -8.10
CA LEU A 109 0.48 7.96 -9.28
C LEU A 109 1.52 9.04 -8.95
N GLN A 110 1.42 9.69 -7.80
CA GLN A 110 2.41 10.68 -7.35
C GLN A 110 3.78 10.07 -7.04
N THR A 111 3.81 8.84 -6.54
CA THR A 111 5.07 8.15 -6.20
C THR A 111 5.71 7.47 -7.41
N THR A 112 4.96 7.21 -8.49
CA THR A 112 5.44 6.50 -9.68
C THR A 112 5.68 7.37 -10.90
N THR A 113 5.24 8.64 -10.91
CA THR A 113 5.42 9.56 -12.04
C THR A 113 6.38 10.71 -11.70
N GLU A 114 7.19 11.13 -12.67
CA GLU A 114 8.08 12.30 -12.53
C GLU A 114 7.32 13.65 -12.72
N GLU A 115 6.11 13.60 -13.30
CA GLU A 115 5.29 14.78 -13.60
C GLU A 115 4.35 15.09 -12.43
N TYR A 116 4.62 16.20 -11.75
CA TYR A 116 3.83 16.64 -10.62
C TYR A 116 2.36 16.92 -11.01
N LYS A 117 1.47 16.11 -10.42
CA LYS A 117 0.11 16.45 -9.97
C LYS A 117 -1.01 16.56 -11.02
N MET A 118 -0.85 16.02 -12.23
CA MET A 118 -1.95 16.00 -13.20
C MET A 118 -2.07 14.67 -13.91
N PHE A 119 -3.22 13.99 -13.76
CA PHE A 119 -3.44 12.65 -14.32
C PHE A 119 -4.64 12.62 -15.25
N THR A 120 -4.52 11.92 -16.37
CA THR A 120 -5.64 11.63 -17.28
C THR A 120 -6.56 10.55 -16.70
N ALA A 121 -7.79 10.46 -17.21
CA ALA A 121 -8.73 9.42 -16.79
C ALA A 121 -8.22 7.99 -17.08
N ASP A 122 -7.48 7.80 -18.17
CA ASP A 122 -6.92 6.50 -18.53
C ASP A 122 -5.78 6.10 -17.57
N GLU A 123 -4.85 7.01 -17.25
CA GLU A 123 -3.75 6.75 -16.29
C GLU A 123 -4.30 6.37 -14.92
N VAL A 124 -5.33 7.07 -14.48
CA VAL A 124 -6.07 6.80 -13.27
C VAL A 124 -6.69 5.40 -13.29
N GLN A 125 -7.41 5.06 -14.36
CA GLN A 125 -8.13 3.79 -14.43
C GLN A 125 -7.16 2.60 -14.50
N GLU A 126 -6.03 2.76 -15.17
CA GLU A 126 -4.97 1.76 -15.20
C GLU A 126 -4.27 1.63 -13.84
N ALA A 127 -3.95 2.73 -13.16
CA ALA A 127 -3.43 2.70 -11.80
C ALA A 127 -4.37 1.98 -10.83
N ALA A 128 -5.68 2.23 -10.95
CA ALA A 128 -6.68 1.53 -10.14
C ALA A 128 -6.70 0.02 -10.40
N LYS A 129 -6.56 -0.43 -11.65
CA LYS A 129 -6.45 -1.87 -11.95
C LYS A 129 -5.16 -2.49 -11.40
N VAL A 130 -4.05 -1.75 -11.42
CA VAL A 130 -2.79 -2.21 -10.81
C VAL A 130 -2.94 -2.37 -9.30
N LEU A 131 -3.63 -1.44 -8.64
CA LEU A 131 -3.84 -1.46 -7.19
C LEU A 131 -4.89 -2.51 -6.76
N TYR A 132 -6.00 -2.59 -7.49
CA TYR A 132 -7.22 -3.27 -7.06
C TYR A 132 -7.61 -4.49 -7.90
N GLY A 133 -6.87 -4.77 -8.96
CA GLY A 133 -7.10 -5.90 -9.86
C GLY A 133 -7.94 -5.54 -11.08
N ASN A 134 -7.92 -6.43 -12.08
CA ASN A 134 -8.59 -6.21 -13.36
C ASN A 134 -10.12 -6.19 -13.26
N ASP A 135 -10.69 -6.79 -12.21
CA ASP A 135 -12.13 -6.82 -11.97
C ASP A 135 -12.64 -5.55 -11.27
N PHE A 136 -11.75 -4.61 -10.94
CA PHE A 136 -12.12 -3.29 -10.46
C PHE A 136 -12.84 -2.49 -11.55
N ASN A 137 -14.12 -2.22 -11.32
CA ASN A 137 -15.03 -1.61 -12.28
C ASN A 137 -15.64 -0.28 -11.79
N LYS A 138 -15.30 0.15 -10.58
CA LYS A 138 -15.74 1.45 -10.06
C LYS A 138 -15.17 2.56 -10.93
N LYS A 139 -16.06 3.44 -11.41
CA LYS A 139 -15.70 4.60 -12.21
C LYS A 139 -15.40 5.75 -11.29
N PHE A 140 -14.30 6.44 -11.57
CA PHE A 140 -14.00 7.68 -10.90
C PHE A 140 -14.49 8.85 -11.73
N THR A 141 -15.54 9.49 -11.23
CA THR A 141 -16.19 10.61 -11.90
C THR A 141 -15.50 11.94 -11.60
N LYS A 142 -15.81 13.00 -12.36
CA LYS A 142 -15.20 14.33 -12.17
C LYS A 142 -15.41 14.93 -10.78
N ASP A 143 -16.51 14.54 -10.12
CA ASP A 143 -16.92 15.01 -8.79
C ASP A 143 -16.86 13.89 -7.72
N SER A 144 -16.12 12.81 -8.00
CA SER A 144 -16.09 11.59 -7.16
C SER A 144 -15.51 11.78 -5.78
N SER A 145 -14.70 12.82 -5.56
CA SER A 145 -13.94 12.96 -4.33
C SER A 145 -13.73 14.40 -3.92
N ARG A 146 -13.66 14.61 -2.60
CA ARG A 146 -13.34 15.90 -1.99
C ARG A 146 -11.85 16.26 -2.05
N HIS A 147 -10.98 15.31 -2.39
CA HIS A 147 -9.52 15.46 -2.31
C HIS A 147 -8.84 15.65 -3.66
N VAL A 148 -9.61 15.54 -4.74
CA VAL A 148 -9.12 15.66 -6.11
C VAL A 148 -10.06 16.54 -6.89
N LYS A 149 -9.48 17.45 -7.65
CA LYS A 149 -10.21 18.37 -8.51
C LYS A 149 -9.92 18.04 -9.96
N TYR A 150 -10.96 17.88 -10.76
CA TYR A 150 -10.83 17.78 -12.20
C TYR A 150 -10.79 19.18 -12.84
N TYR A 151 -9.82 19.42 -13.72
CA TYR A 151 -9.64 20.66 -14.47
C TYR A 151 -10.08 20.43 -15.92
N GLU A 152 -11.24 20.97 -16.28
CA GLU A 152 -11.84 20.74 -17.61
C GLU A 152 -10.99 21.26 -18.76
N ASP A 153 -10.30 22.39 -18.57
CA ASP A 153 -9.45 23.01 -19.61
C ASP A 153 -8.24 22.15 -19.97
N GLU A 154 -7.82 21.27 -19.06
CA GLU A 154 -6.64 20.42 -19.21
C GLU A 154 -6.99 18.93 -19.41
N ASP A 155 -8.27 18.56 -19.19
CA ASP A 155 -8.77 17.18 -19.14
C ASP A 155 -7.98 16.31 -18.15
N LYS A 156 -7.67 16.87 -16.98
CA LYS A 156 -6.81 16.23 -15.97
C LYS A 156 -7.32 16.38 -14.54
N TYR A 157 -6.99 15.39 -13.72
CA TYR A 157 -7.20 15.37 -12.28
C TYR A 157 -5.99 15.90 -11.52
N VAL A 158 -6.24 16.72 -10.50
CA VAL A 158 -5.22 17.28 -9.62
C VAL A 158 -5.55 16.95 -8.17
N SER A 159 -4.61 16.30 -7.50
CA SER A 159 -4.70 16.05 -6.05
C SER A 159 -4.44 17.34 -5.27
N ALA A 160 -5.32 17.64 -4.31
CA ALA A 160 -5.05 18.64 -3.30
C ALA A 160 -4.05 18.04 -2.29
N GLY A 161 -2.90 18.69 -2.10
CA GLY A 161 -1.93 18.26 -1.09
C GLY A 161 -2.58 18.21 0.29
N MET A 162 -2.35 17.12 1.02
CA MET A 162 -3.00 16.84 2.30
C MET A 162 -1.99 16.99 3.43
N GLY A 163 -2.38 17.65 4.52
CA GLY A 163 -1.56 17.74 5.74
C GLY A 163 -2.26 16.99 6.86
N ALA A 164 -1.63 15.94 7.41
CA ALA A 164 -2.18 15.24 8.57
C ALA A 164 -1.63 15.84 9.87
N LEU A 165 -2.52 16.09 10.85
CA LEU A 165 -2.16 16.50 12.22
C LEU A 165 -1.82 15.31 13.13
N TYR A 166 -2.21 14.10 12.73
CA TYR A 166 -2.01 12.85 13.45
C TYR A 166 -1.24 11.86 12.59
N ILE A 167 -0.44 11.01 13.24
CA ILE A 167 0.33 9.97 12.55
C ILE A 167 -0.33 8.63 12.85
N ASP A 168 -1.11 8.16 11.89
CA ASP A 168 -1.70 6.83 11.92
C ASP A 168 -0.67 5.79 11.52
N LYS A 169 -0.68 4.67 12.23
CA LYS A 169 0.23 3.55 12.08
C LYS A 169 -0.54 2.24 12.14
N TYR A 170 0.08 1.19 11.63
CA TYR A 170 -0.41 -0.16 11.79
C TYR A 170 0.73 -1.12 12.12
N GLU A 171 0.40 -2.17 12.86
CA GLU A 171 1.25 -3.35 12.99
C GLU A 171 0.53 -4.58 12.44
N VAL A 172 1.26 -5.47 11.75
CA VAL A 172 0.71 -6.78 11.37
C VAL A 172 0.69 -7.69 12.60
N LYS A 173 -0.49 -8.11 13.01
CA LYS A 173 -0.71 -9.08 14.10
C LYS A 173 -0.43 -10.51 13.63
N ASP A 174 -1.07 -10.89 12.53
CA ASP A 174 -0.96 -12.24 11.96
C ASP A 174 -1.32 -12.25 10.47
N MET A 175 -0.87 -13.31 9.79
CA MET A 175 -1.14 -13.58 8.39
C MET A 175 -1.49 -15.06 8.22
N ILE A 176 -2.53 -15.35 7.46
CA ILE A 176 -3.00 -16.70 7.16
C ILE A 176 -3.15 -16.85 5.67
N LYS A 177 -2.50 -17.86 5.07
CA LYS A 177 -2.71 -18.23 3.66
C LYS A 177 -3.81 -19.25 3.56
N LYS A 178 -4.70 -19.04 2.59
CA LYS A 178 -5.74 -19.98 2.20
C LYS A 178 -5.77 -20.01 0.68
N ASN A 179 -5.19 -21.05 0.09
CA ASN A 179 -5.04 -21.16 -1.35
C ASN A 179 -4.32 -19.94 -1.94
N ASN A 180 -5.04 -19.14 -2.73
CA ASN A 180 -4.52 -17.97 -3.42
C ASN A 180 -4.83 -16.65 -2.70
N GLN A 181 -5.33 -16.75 -1.47
CA GLN A 181 -5.73 -15.63 -0.63
C GLN A 181 -4.88 -15.56 0.62
N TYR A 182 -4.69 -14.33 1.10
CA TYR A 182 -4.05 -14.02 2.37
C TYR A 182 -5.01 -13.24 3.24
N ILE A 183 -5.27 -13.74 4.43
CA ILE A 183 -6.04 -13.07 5.48
C ILE A 183 -5.03 -12.42 6.42
N ILE A 184 -5.04 -11.10 6.47
CA ILE A 184 -4.09 -10.30 7.25
C ILE A 184 -4.86 -9.59 8.36
N ASN A 185 -4.42 -9.75 9.59
CA ASN A 185 -4.94 -8.95 10.70
C ASN A 185 -3.94 -7.84 11.01
N ILE A 186 -4.37 -6.59 10.85
CA ILE A 186 -3.59 -5.42 11.24
C ILE A 186 -4.18 -4.80 12.50
N ILE A 187 -3.32 -4.19 13.30
CA ILE A 187 -3.67 -3.43 14.49
C ILE A 187 -3.45 -1.97 14.15
N GLU A 188 -4.51 -1.18 14.17
CA GLU A 188 -4.44 0.26 13.88
C GLU A 188 -4.24 1.04 15.17
N TYR A 189 -3.32 2.00 15.13
CA TYR A 189 -3.08 2.93 16.23
C TYR A 189 -2.63 4.28 15.71
N THR A 190 -2.98 5.33 16.44
CA THR A 190 -2.56 6.69 16.12
C THR A 190 -1.62 7.15 17.21
N TYR A 191 -0.59 7.92 16.86
CA TYR A 191 0.13 8.69 17.85
C TYR A 191 0.21 10.16 17.49
N THR A 192 0.34 10.98 18.53
CA THR A 192 0.61 12.40 18.43
C THR A 192 1.84 12.76 19.25
N TRP A 193 2.37 13.95 19.01
CA TRP A 193 3.55 14.47 19.71
C TRP A 193 3.14 15.58 20.67
N SER A 194 3.56 15.46 21.93
CA SER A 194 3.43 16.50 22.95
C SER A 194 4.74 17.26 23.06
N ASP A 195 4.78 18.49 22.55
CA ASP A 195 5.95 19.37 22.64
C ASP A 195 6.32 19.70 24.10
N ASP A 196 5.32 19.95 24.95
CA ASP A 196 5.56 20.35 26.33
C ASP A 196 6.16 19.20 27.17
N GLN A 197 5.67 17.97 26.94
CA GLN A 197 6.09 16.80 27.70
C GLN A 197 7.22 16.03 27.00
N HIS A 198 7.54 16.35 25.75
CA HIS A 198 8.47 15.63 24.88
C HIS A 198 8.13 14.15 24.81
N GLN A 199 6.87 13.86 24.45
CA GLN A 199 6.31 12.53 24.46
C GLN A 199 5.59 12.21 23.15
N ARG A 200 5.70 10.94 22.72
CA ARG A 200 4.74 10.35 21.78
C ARG A 200 3.59 9.76 22.57
N ILE A 201 2.39 10.24 22.33
CA ILE A 201 1.16 9.81 23.00
C ILE A 201 0.41 8.92 22.02
N VAL A 202 0.22 7.66 22.39
CA VAL A 202 -0.56 6.68 21.62
C VAL A 202 -2.03 6.79 22.03
N LEU A 203 -2.89 6.90 21.02
CA LEU A 203 -4.32 7.14 21.17
C LEU A 203 -5.14 5.93 20.69
N ASP A 204 -6.31 5.76 21.28
CA ASP A 204 -7.34 4.85 20.78
C ASP A 204 -8.15 5.48 19.63
N SER A 205 -9.12 4.74 19.09
CA SER A 205 -10.00 5.21 18.01
C SER A 205 -10.94 6.37 18.39
N LYS A 206 -11.06 6.70 19.68
CA LYS A 206 -11.81 7.84 20.21
C LYS A 206 -10.91 9.01 20.59
N SER A 207 -9.62 8.94 20.24
CA SER A 207 -8.59 9.92 20.61
C SER A 207 -8.31 10.02 22.13
N GLU A 208 -8.59 8.96 22.88
CA GLU A 208 -8.21 8.84 24.29
C GLU A 208 -6.79 8.27 24.41
N GLU A 209 -6.00 8.80 25.35
CA GLU A 209 -4.64 8.31 25.60
C GLU A 209 -4.65 6.87 26.13
N ILE A 210 -3.94 5.98 25.44
CA ILE A 210 -3.67 4.60 25.87
C ILE A 210 -2.36 4.56 26.68
N THR A 211 -1.31 5.20 26.16
CA THR A 211 0.03 5.21 26.75
C THR A 211 0.86 6.34 26.15
N SER A 212 2.00 6.66 26.78
CA SER A 212 2.96 7.63 26.26
C SER A 212 4.41 7.16 26.39
N PHE A 213 5.27 7.64 25.49
CA PHE A 213 6.68 7.31 25.43
C PHE A 213 7.49 8.61 25.45
N ASN A 214 8.36 8.76 26.45
CA ASN A 214 9.30 9.88 26.49
C ASN A 214 10.28 9.79 25.33
N GLN A 215 10.57 10.94 24.74
CA GLN A 215 11.56 11.10 23.70
C GLN A 215 12.52 12.21 24.09
N GLU A 216 13.81 11.95 24.01
CA GLU A 216 14.80 12.97 24.29
C GLU A 216 14.75 14.11 23.27
N ARG A 217 14.88 15.35 23.77
CA ARG A 217 15.00 16.53 22.91
C ARG A 217 16.43 16.64 22.41
N ILE A 218 16.64 16.29 21.15
CA ILE A 218 17.92 16.39 20.47
C ILE A 218 17.86 17.57 19.48
N SER A 219 18.85 18.48 19.51
CA SER A 219 18.97 19.54 18.50
C SER A 219 19.28 18.93 17.14
N ALA A 220 18.71 19.43 16.04
CA ALA A 220 19.04 18.96 14.69
C ALA A 220 19.95 19.96 13.95
N SER A 221 21.02 20.44 14.60
CA SER A 221 21.88 21.50 14.06
C SER A 221 23.13 20.97 13.36
N THR A 222 23.56 19.74 13.69
CA THR A 222 24.65 19.03 13.01
C THR A 222 24.19 17.70 12.43
N ASP A 223 24.97 17.14 11.50
CA ASP A 223 24.66 15.83 10.91
C ASP A 223 24.74 14.69 11.95
N GLU A 224 25.59 14.83 12.96
CA GLU A 224 25.71 13.88 14.07
C GLU A 224 24.47 13.91 14.97
N GLU A 225 23.95 15.10 15.28
CA GLU A 225 22.74 15.21 16.09
C GLU A 225 21.48 14.79 15.33
N VAL A 226 21.40 15.04 14.02
CA VAL A 226 20.33 14.51 13.16
C VAL A 226 20.31 12.99 13.24
N LYS A 227 21.47 12.35 13.12
CA LYS A 227 21.59 10.90 13.22
C LYS A 227 21.14 10.38 14.60
N LEU A 228 21.55 11.04 15.68
CA LEU A 228 21.11 10.66 17.04
C LEU A 228 19.59 10.82 17.20
N MET A 229 19.00 11.87 16.64
CA MET A 229 17.55 12.08 16.62
C MET A 229 16.81 10.98 15.85
N GLU A 230 17.35 10.54 14.71
CA GLU A 230 16.80 9.42 13.93
C GLU A 230 16.90 8.09 14.71
N GLU A 231 18.03 7.82 15.36
CA GLU A 231 18.25 6.63 16.19
C GLU A 231 17.28 6.59 17.39
N GLU A 232 17.10 7.72 18.09
CA GLU A 232 16.15 7.84 19.20
C GLU A 232 14.70 7.68 18.72
N SER A 233 14.34 8.29 17.58
CA SER A 233 13.02 8.12 16.97
C SER A 233 12.73 6.64 16.66
N ALA A 234 13.68 5.96 16.02
CA ALA A 234 13.54 4.53 15.67
C ALA A 234 13.44 3.63 16.92
N SER A 235 14.19 3.97 17.98
CA SER A 235 14.11 3.29 19.28
C SER A 235 12.71 3.40 19.90
N ILE A 236 12.08 4.58 19.81
CA ILE A 236 10.72 4.78 20.30
C ILE A 236 9.69 4.08 19.41
N ASP A 237 9.86 4.13 18.09
CA ASP A 237 9.00 3.39 17.15
C ASP A 237 8.99 1.88 17.47
N ALA A 238 10.16 1.31 17.78
CA ALA A 238 10.25 -0.09 18.21
C ALA A 238 9.51 -0.35 19.53
N LYS A 239 9.65 0.52 20.53
CA LYS A 239 8.93 0.38 21.82
C LYS A 239 7.41 0.50 21.66
N MET A 240 6.95 1.41 20.81
CA MET A 240 5.53 1.56 20.49
C MET A 240 4.99 0.30 19.83
N LYS A 241 5.71 -0.21 18.83
CA LYS A 241 5.37 -1.47 18.15
C LYS A 241 5.24 -2.64 19.13
N ASP A 242 6.24 -2.84 20.00
CA ASP A 242 6.22 -3.92 20.99
C ASP A 242 5.01 -3.78 21.91
N TYR A 243 4.73 -2.57 22.40
CA TYR A 243 3.55 -2.30 23.23
C TYR A 243 2.24 -2.63 22.51
N VAL A 244 2.09 -2.21 21.25
CA VAL A 244 0.88 -2.46 20.44
C VAL A 244 0.65 -3.96 20.28
N LEU A 245 1.71 -4.72 19.96
CA LEU A 245 1.64 -6.17 19.79
C LEU A 245 1.34 -6.92 21.10
N GLU A 246 1.78 -6.40 22.24
CA GLU A 246 1.51 -6.98 23.56
C GLU A 246 0.12 -6.62 24.12
N ASN A 247 -0.49 -5.52 23.64
CA ASN A 247 -1.74 -4.97 24.17
C ASN A 247 -2.83 -4.86 23.09
N VAL A 248 -2.90 -5.84 22.18
CA VAL A 248 -3.80 -5.85 21.02
C VAL A 248 -5.26 -5.56 21.38
N ASP A 249 -5.71 -5.99 22.56
CA ASP A 249 -7.07 -5.81 23.08
C ASP A 249 -7.47 -4.34 23.31
N LYS A 250 -6.50 -3.42 23.33
CA LYS A 250 -6.74 -1.98 23.46
C LYS A 250 -6.91 -1.25 22.12
N PHE A 251 -6.66 -1.93 21.01
CA PHE A 251 -6.60 -1.31 19.69
C PHE A 251 -7.66 -1.88 18.75
N GLN A 252 -7.99 -1.11 17.72
CA GLN A 252 -8.83 -1.60 16.63
C GLN A 252 -8.04 -2.62 15.83
N VAL A 253 -8.61 -3.81 15.64
CA VAL A 253 -8.07 -4.82 14.71
C VAL A 253 -8.91 -4.78 13.44
N LYS A 254 -8.24 -4.80 12.30
CA LYS A 254 -8.87 -4.89 10.98
C LYS A 254 -8.38 -6.14 10.26
N GLU A 255 -9.32 -6.90 9.69
CA GLU A 255 -9.03 -8.03 8.82
C GLU A 255 -9.06 -7.56 7.37
N LEU A 256 -7.95 -7.77 6.67
CA LEU A 256 -7.82 -7.57 5.23
C LEU A 256 -7.79 -8.94 4.55
N VAL A 257 -8.52 -9.06 3.45
CA VAL A 257 -8.41 -10.22 2.55
C VAL A 257 -7.74 -9.74 1.27
N LEU A 258 -6.57 -10.30 1.00
CA LEU A 258 -5.84 -10.09 -0.24
C LEU A 258 -5.96 -11.35 -1.11
N GLU A 259 -6.00 -11.17 -2.41
CA GLU A 259 -5.93 -12.24 -3.40
C GLU A 259 -4.75 -12.00 -4.32
N LYS A 260 -4.04 -13.07 -4.65
CA LYS A 260 -2.95 -13.05 -5.63
C LYS A 260 -3.52 -13.31 -7.02
N ASP A 261 -3.30 -12.44 -7.98
CA ASP A 261 -3.70 -12.68 -9.36
C ASP A 261 -2.90 -13.85 -9.95
N LYS A 262 -3.59 -14.81 -10.58
CA LYS A 262 -2.97 -16.05 -11.07
C LYS A 262 -2.08 -15.87 -12.29
N GLU A 263 -2.24 -14.79 -13.04
CA GLU A 263 -1.49 -14.55 -14.27
C GLU A 263 -0.29 -13.64 -14.03
N THR A 264 -0.48 -12.62 -13.20
CA THR A 264 0.49 -11.56 -12.94
C THR A 264 1.24 -11.74 -11.62
N GLU A 265 0.76 -12.62 -10.74
CA GLU A 265 1.23 -12.81 -9.37
C GLU A 265 1.09 -11.54 -8.49
N ALA A 266 0.35 -10.52 -8.94
CA ALA A 266 0.13 -9.30 -8.17
C ALA A 266 -0.87 -9.51 -7.02
N LEU A 267 -0.67 -8.82 -5.90
CA LEU A 267 -1.63 -8.81 -4.78
C LEU A 267 -2.68 -7.72 -4.98
N HIS A 268 -3.93 -8.06 -4.67
CA HIS A 268 -5.06 -7.12 -4.70
C HIS A 268 -5.92 -7.30 -3.45
N ILE A 269 -6.37 -6.18 -2.85
CA ILE A 269 -7.33 -6.20 -1.75
C ILE A 269 -8.73 -6.53 -2.27
N ILE A 270 -9.37 -7.50 -1.61
CA ILE A 270 -10.72 -7.96 -1.94
C ILE A 270 -11.74 -7.40 -0.95
N SER A 271 -11.42 -7.46 0.34
CA SER A 271 -12.31 -6.99 1.41
C SER A 271 -11.52 -6.49 2.62
N ALA A 272 -12.13 -5.58 3.38
CA ALA A 272 -11.63 -5.12 4.67
C ALA A 272 -12.79 -5.03 5.67
N LYS A 273 -12.58 -5.45 6.92
CA LYS A 273 -13.58 -5.31 7.99
C LYS A 273 -12.93 -5.14 9.36
N ASN A 274 -13.59 -4.40 10.25
CA ASN A 274 -13.18 -4.35 11.64
C ASN A 274 -13.52 -5.67 12.35
N LYS A 275 -12.69 -6.04 13.33
CA LYS A 275 -12.86 -7.22 14.19
C LYS A 275 -13.25 -6.85 15.61
#